data_AF-A0A3D0R599-F1
#
_entry.id   AF-A0A3D0R599-F1
#
_cell.length_a   1.000
_cell.length_b   1.000
_cell.length_c   1.000
_cell.angle_alpha   90.00
_cell.angle_beta   90.00
_cell.angle_gamma   90.00
#
_symmetry.space_group_name_H-M   'P 1'
#
loop_
_entity.id
_entity.type
_entity.pdbx_description
1 polymer ?
#
loop_
_entity_poly.entity_id
_entity_poly.type
_entity_poly.pdbx_seq_one_letter_code
_entity_poly.pdbx_strand_id
1 'polypeptide(L)'
;MSIEQSSKSGANNDHLKTQDYIHMLVSAMKDMNDMNHINHINYIGPKERMKRKKDIRSLVCDIIQKIDQLSLSEQAQIFTATDYYKNNVLMQAILLNDSQLLHIFLERIKKLEPVDQVKIFTATDYYKNNVLMQAIKLNDSKLLRIFLEQIKKLEPVDQVKIFTATDYHKNNFFMQAIKLNDS
;
A
#
# COMPACT_ATOMS: atom_id res chain seq x y z
N MET A 1 45.74 21.75 -3.63
CA MET A 1 44.44 21.61 -2.94
C MET A 1 43.42 21.23 -3.99
N SER A 2 43.11 19.94 -4.09
CA SER A 2 42.06 19.42 -4.98
C SER A 2 40.75 19.41 -4.19
N ILE A 3 39.72 20.09 -4.69
CA ILE A 3 38.37 20.04 -4.12
C ILE A 3 37.55 19.08 -4.99
N GLU A 4 37.06 18.03 -4.33
CA GLU A 4 36.07 17.09 -4.84
C GLU A 4 34.82 17.84 -5.33
N GLN A 5 34.53 17.73 -6.61
CA GLN A 5 33.20 17.97 -7.17
C GLN A 5 32.82 16.80 -8.09
N SER A 6 32.43 15.68 -7.49
CA SER A 6 31.80 14.58 -8.23
C SER A 6 30.94 13.76 -7.29
N SER A 7 29.74 14.25 -6.98
CA SER A 7 28.71 13.44 -6.28
C SER A 7 27.27 13.96 -6.40
N LYS A 8 27.01 15.09 -7.09
CA LYS A 8 25.65 15.68 -7.14
C LYS A 8 24.78 15.31 -8.36
N SER A 9 25.32 14.67 -9.41
CA SER A 9 24.52 14.36 -10.61
C SER A 9 23.73 13.05 -10.54
N GLY A 10 24.15 12.07 -9.71
CA GLY A 10 23.45 10.79 -9.55
C GLY A 10 22.14 10.92 -8.77
N ALA A 11 22.17 11.61 -7.62
CA ALA A 11 21.03 11.71 -6.72
C ALA A 11 19.79 12.39 -7.32
N ASN A 12 19.97 13.38 -8.20
CA ASN A 12 18.85 14.03 -8.88
C ASN A 12 18.17 13.08 -9.87
N ASN A 13 18.93 12.25 -10.58
CA ASN A 13 18.38 11.36 -11.60
C ASN A 13 17.62 10.18 -10.97
N ASP A 14 18.07 9.72 -9.80
CA ASP A 14 17.43 8.62 -9.06
C ASP A 14 16.16 9.09 -8.32
N HIS A 15 16.14 10.35 -7.84
CA HIS A 15 14.93 10.94 -7.27
C HIS A 15 13.82 11.13 -8.32
N LEU A 16 14.16 11.56 -9.53
CA LEU A 16 13.23 11.65 -10.66
C LEU A 16 12.61 10.29 -11.00
N LYS A 17 13.42 9.22 -11.05
CA LYS A 17 12.92 7.85 -11.28
C LYS A 17 11.98 7.37 -10.19
N THR A 18 12.28 7.68 -8.92
CA THR A 18 11.44 7.26 -7.78
C THR A 18 10.05 7.91 -7.86
N GLN A 19 9.98 9.20 -8.19
CA GLN A 19 8.70 9.90 -8.38
C GLN A 19 7.90 9.35 -9.56
N ASP A 20 8.58 8.99 -10.66
CA ASP A 20 7.92 8.36 -11.80
C ASP A 20 7.28 7.02 -11.42
N TYR A 21 7.97 6.17 -10.64
CA TYR A 21 7.40 4.91 -10.17
C TYR A 21 6.24 5.10 -9.21
N ILE A 22 6.29 6.11 -8.31
CA ILE A 22 5.15 6.47 -7.45
C ILE A 22 3.95 6.83 -8.33
N HIS A 23 4.13 7.73 -9.29
CA HIS A 23 3.06 8.18 -10.17
C HIS A 23 2.47 7.02 -10.99
N MET A 24 3.32 6.21 -11.64
CA MET A 24 2.87 5.04 -12.42
C MET A 24 2.09 4.04 -11.56
N LEU A 25 2.58 3.72 -10.36
CA LEU A 25 1.91 2.76 -9.49
C LEU A 25 0.56 3.28 -8.99
N VAL A 26 0.52 4.53 -8.52
CA VAL A 26 -0.72 5.16 -8.05
C VAL A 26 -1.75 5.26 -9.17
N SER A 27 -1.36 5.68 -10.37
CA SER A 27 -2.25 5.73 -11.53
C SER A 27 -2.79 4.35 -11.91
N ALA A 28 -1.94 3.33 -12.00
CA ALA A 28 -2.37 1.98 -12.36
C ALA A 28 -3.32 1.37 -11.31
N MET A 29 -3.07 1.59 -10.02
CA MET A 29 -3.96 1.11 -8.95
C MET A 29 -5.29 1.86 -8.96
N LYS A 30 -5.28 3.18 -9.22
CA LYS A 30 -6.52 3.96 -9.37
C LYS A 30 -7.35 3.47 -10.54
N ASP A 31 -6.75 3.25 -11.71
CA ASP A 31 -7.46 2.73 -12.89
C ASP A 31 -8.11 1.37 -12.59
N MET A 32 -7.42 0.51 -11.83
CA MET A 32 -7.98 -0.77 -11.41
C MET A 32 -9.16 -0.60 -10.44
N ASN A 33 -9.10 0.38 -9.54
CA ASN A 33 -10.16 0.67 -8.59
C ASN A 33 -11.39 1.25 -9.27
N ASP A 34 -11.20 2.20 -10.19
CA ASP A 34 -12.26 2.78 -11.00
C ASP A 34 -12.98 1.68 -11.80
N MET A 35 -12.25 0.70 -12.32
CA MET A 35 -12.82 -0.48 -12.98
C MET A 35 -13.62 -1.41 -12.05
N ASN A 36 -13.37 -1.41 -10.74
CA ASN A 36 -14.21 -2.11 -9.76
C ASN A 36 -15.52 -1.35 -9.47
N HIS A 37 -15.54 -0.02 -9.61
CA HIS A 37 -16.69 0.83 -9.30
C HIS A 37 -17.53 1.29 -10.50
N ILE A 38 -17.04 1.21 -11.74
CA ILE A 38 -17.82 1.54 -12.93
C ILE A 38 -18.93 0.50 -13.13
N ASN A 39 -20.16 0.88 -12.78
CA ASN A 39 -21.38 0.17 -13.13
C ASN A 39 -22.23 0.89 -14.21
N HIS A 40 -21.93 2.13 -14.63
CA HIS A 40 -22.98 2.92 -15.32
C HIS A 40 -22.64 3.86 -16.50
N ILE A 41 -21.39 4.09 -16.93
CA ILE A 41 -21.16 5.17 -17.93
C ILE A 41 -20.90 4.67 -19.35
N ASN A 42 -20.37 3.46 -19.54
CA ASN A 42 -20.30 2.78 -20.83
C ASN A 42 -20.37 1.28 -20.54
N TYR A 43 -21.32 0.56 -21.13
CA TYR A 43 -21.54 -0.86 -20.86
C TYR A 43 -20.39 -1.71 -21.46
N ILE A 44 -19.23 -1.68 -20.81
CA ILE A 44 -18.12 -2.59 -21.11
C ILE A 44 -18.57 -3.96 -20.62
N GLY A 45 -18.75 -4.90 -21.55
CA GLY A 45 -19.24 -6.24 -21.22
C GLY A 45 -18.35 -6.93 -20.18
N PRO A 46 -18.88 -7.87 -19.37
CA PRO A 46 -18.13 -8.54 -18.30
C PRO A 46 -16.79 -9.14 -18.75
N LYS A 47 -16.72 -9.65 -19.98
CA LYS A 47 -15.48 -10.21 -20.57
C LYS A 47 -14.40 -9.15 -20.77
N GLU A 48 -14.76 -8.00 -21.32
CA GLU A 48 -13.82 -6.90 -21.55
C GLU A 48 -13.37 -6.27 -20.23
N ARG A 49 -14.28 -6.18 -19.25
CA ARG A 49 -13.97 -5.72 -17.89
C ARG A 49 -12.94 -6.65 -17.23
N MET A 50 -13.15 -7.96 -17.29
CA MET A 50 -12.20 -8.95 -16.78
C MET A 50 -10.85 -8.89 -17.50
N LYS A 51 -10.86 -8.75 -18.83
CA LYS A 51 -9.63 -8.60 -19.62
C LYS A 51 -8.84 -7.37 -19.19
N ARG A 52 -9.46 -6.18 -19.14
CA ARG A 52 -8.79 -4.96 -18.70
C ARG A 52 -8.27 -5.05 -17.28
N LYS A 53 -9.04 -5.65 -16.35
CA LYS A 53 -8.56 -5.88 -14.97
C LYS A 53 -7.29 -6.72 -14.95
N LYS A 54 -7.24 -7.78 -15.77
CA LYS A 54 -6.05 -8.62 -15.92
C LYS A 54 -4.88 -7.84 -16.52
N ASP A 55 -5.12 -7.03 -17.54
CA ASP A 55 -4.09 -6.22 -18.20
C ASP A 55 -3.49 -5.18 -17.23
N ILE A 56 -4.33 -4.43 -16.51
CA ILE A 56 -3.87 -3.46 -15.50
C ILE A 56 -3.12 -4.17 -14.38
N ARG A 57 -3.58 -5.35 -13.96
CA ARG A 57 -2.88 -6.12 -12.93
C ARG A 57 -1.51 -6.61 -13.40
N SER A 58 -1.38 -7.02 -14.66
CA SER A 58 -0.09 -7.33 -15.26
C SER A 58 0.84 -6.12 -15.21
N LEU A 59 0.34 -4.95 -15.59
CA LEU A 59 1.09 -3.70 -15.53
C LEU A 59 1.58 -3.38 -14.11
N VAL A 60 0.72 -3.54 -13.10
CA VAL A 60 1.12 -3.35 -11.68
C VAL A 60 2.24 -4.33 -11.30
N CYS A 61 2.15 -5.60 -11.69
CA CYS A 61 3.22 -6.57 -11.46
C CYS A 61 4.53 -6.18 -12.14
N ASP A 62 4.48 -5.69 -13.37
CA ASP A 62 5.66 -5.25 -14.12
C ASP A 62 6.32 -4.03 -13.47
N ILE A 63 5.52 -3.06 -13.02
CA ILE A 63 5.99 -1.90 -12.24
C ILE A 63 6.68 -2.38 -10.95
N ILE A 64 6.07 -3.31 -10.23
CA ILE A 64 6.65 -3.87 -8.99
C ILE A 64 7.99 -4.56 -9.25
N GLN A 65 8.13 -5.30 -10.36
CA GLN A 65 9.41 -5.92 -10.73
C GLN A 65 10.50 -4.87 -11.00
N LYS A 66 10.14 -3.68 -11.51
CA LYS A 66 11.08 -2.57 -11.66
C LYS A 66 11.44 -1.94 -10.32
N ILE A 67 10.47 -1.79 -9.42
CA ILE A 67 10.70 -1.33 -8.05
C ILE A 67 11.65 -2.28 -7.30
N ASP A 68 11.54 -3.59 -7.52
CA ASP A 68 12.44 -4.59 -6.90
C ASP A 68 13.92 -4.42 -7.30
N GLN A 69 14.21 -3.67 -8.37
CA GLN A 69 15.57 -3.35 -8.83
C GLN A 69 16.16 -2.11 -8.14
N LEU A 70 15.35 -1.38 -7.38
CA LEU A 70 15.76 -0.17 -6.65
C LEU A 70 16.34 -0.53 -5.26
N SER A 71 17.04 0.42 -4.65
CA SER A 71 17.49 0.27 -3.26
C SER A 71 16.31 0.17 -2.29
N LEU A 72 16.50 -0.46 -1.13
CA LEU A 72 15.44 -0.57 -0.11
C LEU A 72 14.93 0.80 0.35
N SER A 73 15.78 1.83 0.35
CA SER A 73 15.39 3.21 0.67
C SER A 73 14.42 3.78 -0.36
N GLU A 74 14.68 3.57 -1.65
CA GLU A 74 13.76 4.00 -2.72
C GLU A 74 12.46 3.19 -2.69
N GLN A 75 12.54 1.88 -2.46
CA GLN A 75 11.36 1.05 -2.27
C GLN A 75 10.50 1.53 -1.09
N ALA A 76 11.14 1.90 0.04
CA ALA A 76 10.46 2.48 1.18
C ALA A 76 9.78 3.80 0.83
N GLN A 77 10.43 4.70 0.08
CA GLN A 77 9.81 5.94 -0.40
C GLN A 77 8.57 5.65 -1.25
N ILE A 78 8.63 4.65 -2.13
CA ILE A 78 7.51 4.29 -2.99
C ILE A 78 6.36 3.67 -2.20
N PHE A 79 6.63 2.73 -1.29
CA PHE A 79 5.60 2.04 -0.53
C PHE A 79 5.01 2.88 0.62
N THR A 80 5.72 3.91 1.08
CA THR A 80 5.21 4.90 2.04
C THR A 80 4.44 6.03 1.35
N ALA A 81 4.67 6.26 0.06
CA ALA A 81 3.94 7.27 -0.71
C ALA A 81 2.44 6.98 -0.67
N THR A 82 1.67 8.06 -0.66
CA THR A 82 0.20 8.00 -0.57
C THR A 82 -0.45 8.69 -1.74
N ASP A 83 -1.62 8.22 -2.13
CA ASP A 83 -2.46 8.91 -3.10
C ASP A 83 -3.16 10.14 -2.49
N TYR A 84 -4.06 10.75 -3.27
CA TYR A 84 -4.89 11.89 -2.84
C TYR A 84 -5.73 11.59 -1.57
N TYR A 85 -6.18 10.36 -1.39
CA TYR A 85 -6.96 9.91 -0.24
C TYR A 85 -6.08 9.43 0.93
N LYS A 86 -4.77 9.66 0.85
CA LYS A 86 -3.75 9.24 1.82
C LYS A 86 -3.60 7.71 1.95
N ASN A 87 -4.05 6.96 0.96
CA ASN A 87 -3.87 5.52 0.90
C ASN A 87 -2.46 5.19 0.39
N ASN A 88 -1.71 4.41 1.16
CA ASN A 88 -0.49 3.78 0.69
C ASN A 88 -0.78 2.51 -0.13
N VAL A 89 0.27 1.85 -0.63
CA VAL A 89 0.13 0.67 -1.51
C VAL A 89 -0.65 -0.50 -0.90
N LEU A 90 -0.57 -0.71 0.42
CA LEU A 90 -1.33 -1.77 1.08
C LEU A 90 -2.82 -1.42 1.17
N MET A 91 -3.15 -0.17 1.52
CA MET A 91 -4.54 0.30 1.56
C MET A 91 -5.17 0.25 0.17
N GLN A 92 -4.43 0.67 -0.87
CA GLN A 92 -4.88 0.54 -2.26
C GLN A 92 -5.15 -0.93 -2.63
N ALA A 93 -4.25 -1.86 -2.30
CA ALA A 93 -4.45 -3.27 -2.59
C ALA A 93 -5.67 -3.87 -1.86
N ILE A 94 -5.99 -3.37 -0.65
CA ILE A 94 -7.22 -3.71 0.07
C ILE A 94 -8.46 -3.19 -0.67
N LEU A 95 -8.47 -1.93 -1.11
CA LEU A 95 -9.60 -1.35 -1.87
C LEU A 95 -9.87 -2.11 -3.17
N LEU A 96 -8.81 -2.62 -3.80
CA LEU A 96 -8.91 -3.46 -5.00
C LEU A 96 -9.49 -4.86 -4.75
N ASN A 97 -9.59 -5.26 -3.47
CA ASN A 97 -9.91 -6.61 -3.02
C ASN A 97 -9.04 -7.67 -3.72
N ASP A 98 -7.75 -7.38 -3.91
CA ASP A 98 -6.79 -8.28 -4.55
C ASP A 98 -5.79 -8.82 -3.52
N SER A 99 -6.15 -9.96 -2.92
CA SER A 99 -5.34 -10.62 -1.90
C SER A 99 -3.95 -11.03 -2.40
N GLN A 100 -3.80 -11.31 -3.70
CA GLN A 100 -2.51 -11.68 -4.28
C GLN A 100 -1.59 -10.46 -4.39
N LEU A 101 -2.13 -9.32 -4.84
CA LEU A 101 -1.38 -8.06 -4.86
C LEU A 101 -0.99 -7.61 -3.44
N LEU A 102 -1.88 -7.80 -2.48
CA LEU A 102 -1.61 -7.49 -1.08
C LEU A 102 -0.47 -8.36 -0.51
N HIS A 103 -0.45 -9.65 -0.82
CA HIS A 103 0.65 -10.55 -0.46
C HIS A 103 1.97 -10.12 -1.12
N ILE A 104 1.94 -9.72 -2.40
CA ILE A 104 3.11 -9.23 -3.14
C ILE A 104 3.74 -8.02 -2.42
N PHE A 105 2.93 -7.06 -1.98
CA PHE A 105 3.43 -5.90 -1.25
C PHE A 105 3.95 -6.26 0.14
N LEU A 106 3.22 -7.07 0.91
CA LEU A 106 3.65 -7.50 2.25
C LEU A 106 5.01 -8.22 2.22
N GLU A 107 5.25 -9.06 1.21
CA GLU A 107 6.52 -9.78 1.02
C GLU A 107 7.72 -8.87 0.71
N ARG A 108 7.47 -7.65 0.24
CA ARG A 108 8.50 -6.63 0.00
C ARG A 108 8.68 -5.73 1.21
N ILE A 109 7.57 -5.33 1.81
CA ILE A 109 7.57 -4.48 3.01
C ILE A 109 8.30 -5.16 4.17
N LYS A 110 8.17 -6.48 4.34
CA LYS A 110 8.91 -7.22 5.38
C LYS A 110 10.45 -7.13 5.25
N LYS A 111 10.97 -6.73 4.09
CA LYS A 111 12.41 -6.58 3.82
C LYS A 111 12.91 -5.17 4.12
N LEU A 112 12.02 -4.20 4.30
CA LEU A 112 12.37 -2.82 4.63
C LEU A 112 12.87 -2.72 6.07
N GLU A 113 13.58 -1.63 6.37
CA GLU A 113 13.94 -1.30 7.74
C GLU A 113 12.69 -1.18 8.63
N PRO A 114 12.75 -1.60 9.91
CA PRO A 114 11.59 -1.55 10.81
C PRO A 114 10.92 -0.18 10.86
N VAL A 115 11.70 0.91 10.83
CA VAL A 115 11.17 2.28 10.83
C VAL A 115 10.25 2.57 9.64
N ASP A 116 10.55 2.02 8.47
CA ASP A 116 9.75 2.22 7.27
C ASP A 116 8.53 1.30 7.25
N GLN A 117 8.65 0.09 7.77
CA GLN A 117 7.49 -0.78 8.04
C GLN A 117 6.50 -0.08 8.96
N VAL A 118 6.98 0.51 10.06
CA VAL A 118 6.15 1.27 11.01
C VAL A 118 5.46 2.42 10.30
N LYS A 119 6.18 3.25 9.53
CA LYS A 119 5.56 4.34 8.74
C LYS A 119 4.40 3.84 7.89
N ILE A 120 4.56 2.70 7.22
CA ILE A 120 3.51 2.10 6.37
C ILE A 120 2.32 1.64 7.22
N PHE A 121 2.56 0.92 8.32
CA PHE A 121 1.48 0.38 9.17
C PHE A 121 0.76 1.45 10.00
N THR A 122 1.43 2.56 10.34
CA THR A 122 0.84 3.70 11.05
C THR A 122 0.27 4.76 10.14
N ALA A 123 0.57 4.72 8.84
CA ALA A 123 -0.05 5.61 7.87
C ALA A 123 -1.58 5.49 7.96
N THR A 124 -2.27 6.59 7.73
CA THR A 124 -3.73 6.64 7.81
C THR A 124 -4.31 7.30 6.57
N ASP A 125 -5.43 6.76 6.11
CA ASP A 125 -6.23 7.34 5.03
C ASP A 125 -6.87 8.68 5.46
N TYR A 126 -7.63 9.29 4.56
CA TYR A 126 -8.41 10.49 4.86
C TYR A 126 -9.28 10.32 6.12
N TYR A 127 -9.84 9.13 6.34
CA TYR A 127 -10.71 8.78 7.47
C TYR A 127 -9.98 8.40 8.76
N LYS A 128 -8.66 8.58 8.80
CA LYS A 128 -7.76 8.13 9.87
C LYS A 128 -7.72 6.61 10.07
N ASN A 129 -8.19 5.82 9.11
CA ASN A 129 -8.02 4.37 9.19
C ASN A 129 -6.59 4.01 8.79
N ASN A 130 -5.93 3.22 9.63
CA ASN A 130 -4.72 2.53 9.20
C ASN A 130 -5.06 1.27 8.38
N VAL A 131 -4.02 0.65 7.82
CA VAL A 131 -4.18 -0.52 6.94
C VAL A 131 -4.86 -1.68 7.65
N LEU A 132 -4.61 -1.85 8.95
CA LEU A 132 -5.17 -2.94 9.74
C LEU A 132 -6.69 -2.76 9.93
N MET A 133 -7.14 -1.53 10.18
CA MET A 133 -8.57 -1.21 10.24
C MET A 133 -9.28 -1.42 8.91
N GLN A 134 -8.62 -1.10 7.79
CA GLN A 134 -9.19 -1.38 6.47
C GLN A 134 -9.26 -2.89 6.20
N ALA A 135 -8.23 -3.65 6.59
CA ALA A 135 -8.16 -5.09 6.36
C ALA A 135 -9.28 -5.88 7.04
N ILE A 136 -9.81 -5.41 8.18
CA ILE A 136 -10.96 -6.06 8.85
C ILE A 136 -12.19 -6.08 7.93
N LYS A 137 -12.41 -5.02 7.14
CA LYS A 137 -13.57 -4.89 6.25
C LYS A 137 -13.58 -5.94 5.14
N LEU A 138 -12.45 -6.59 4.86
CA LEU A 138 -12.35 -7.69 3.90
C LEU A 138 -12.90 -9.02 4.44
N ASN A 139 -13.09 -9.14 5.76
CA ASN A 139 -13.48 -10.38 6.43
C ASN A 139 -12.58 -11.59 6.05
N ASP A 140 -11.30 -11.34 5.75
CA ASP A 140 -10.32 -12.37 5.43
C ASP A 140 -9.41 -12.62 6.63
N SER A 141 -9.76 -13.63 7.43
CA SER A 141 -9.02 -14.00 8.64
C SER A 141 -7.58 -14.47 8.37
N LYS A 142 -7.31 -15.06 7.19
CA LYS A 142 -5.96 -15.49 6.81
C LYS A 142 -5.09 -14.28 6.55
N LEU A 143 -5.62 -13.32 5.81
CA LEU A 143 -4.93 -12.07 5.53
C LEU A 143 -4.65 -11.27 6.81
N LEU A 144 -5.65 -11.12 7.68
CA LEU A 144 -5.49 -10.46 8.97
C LEU A 144 -4.38 -11.13 9.80
N ARG A 145 -4.32 -12.46 9.81
CA ARG A 145 -3.24 -13.18 10.49
C ARG A 145 -1.86 -12.82 9.93
N ILE A 146 -1.71 -12.70 8.60
CA ILE A 146 -0.44 -12.30 7.98
C ILE A 146 -0.02 -10.91 8.47
N PHE A 147 -0.94 -9.94 8.50
CA PHE A 147 -0.66 -8.61 9.04
C PHE A 147 -0.18 -8.66 10.49
N LEU A 148 -0.91 -9.38 11.35
CA LEU A 148 -0.58 -9.51 12.76
C LEU A 148 0.79 -10.16 12.97
N GLU A 149 1.13 -11.19 12.20
CA GLU A 149 2.45 -11.85 12.28
C GLU A 149 3.60 -10.94 11.83
N GLN A 150 3.37 -9.99 10.91
CA GLN A 150 4.41 -9.00 10.59
C GLN A 150 4.52 -7.94 11.69
N ILE A 151 3.40 -7.41 12.19
CA ILE A 151 3.40 -6.39 13.24
C ILE A 151 4.07 -6.92 14.51
N LYS A 152 3.83 -8.18 14.88
CA LYS A 152 4.47 -8.84 16.05
C LYS A 152 6.00 -8.84 16.03
N LYS A 153 6.63 -8.67 14.87
CA LYS A 153 8.10 -8.63 14.72
C LYS A 153 8.68 -7.24 14.96
N LEU A 154 7.84 -6.21 15.04
CA LEU A 154 8.25 -4.84 15.32
C LEU A 154 8.49 -4.65 16.83
N GLU A 155 9.18 -3.59 17.20
CA GLU A 155 9.37 -3.24 18.61
C GLU A 155 8.02 -3.04 19.34
N PRO A 156 7.88 -3.45 20.61
CA PRO A 156 6.62 -3.36 21.34
C PRO A 156 5.99 -1.96 21.33
N VAL A 157 6.80 -0.90 21.39
CA VAL A 157 6.33 0.49 21.33
C VAL A 157 5.64 0.80 20.00
N ASP A 158 6.12 0.24 18.90
CA ASP A 158 5.55 0.47 17.57
C ASP A 158 4.32 -0.40 17.34
N GLN A 159 4.29 -1.62 17.87
CA GLN A 159 3.08 -2.44 17.94
C GLN A 159 1.95 -1.67 18.64
N VAL A 160 2.24 -1.07 19.79
CA VAL A 160 1.26 -0.24 20.53
C VAL A 160 0.78 0.91 19.65
N LYS A 161 1.68 1.69 19.02
CA LYS A 161 1.28 2.79 18.12
C LYS A 161 0.31 2.33 17.03
N ILE A 162 0.57 1.19 16.40
CA ILE A 162 -0.28 0.64 15.34
C ILE A 162 -1.65 0.22 15.89
N PHE A 163 -1.68 -0.52 17.01
CA PHE A 163 -2.91 -1.06 17.57
C PHE A 163 -3.78 -0.02 18.28
N THR A 164 -3.19 1.05 18.80
CA THR A 164 -3.93 2.13 19.49
C THR A 164 -4.26 3.31 18.59
N ALA A 165 -3.80 3.34 17.34
CA ALA A 165 -4.26 4.30 16.36
C ALA A 165 -5.80 4.26 16.28
N THR A 166 -6.43 5.41 16.09
CA THR A 166 -7.90 5.53 16.04
C THR A 166 -8.38 6.23 14.79
N ASP A 167 -9.50 5.78 14.24
CA ASP A 167 -10.22 6.44 13.17
C ASP A 167 -10.83 7.81 13.61
N TYR A 168 -11.55 8.49 12.72
CA TYR A 168 -12.25 9.74 13.06
C TYR A 168 -13.28 9.61 14.19
N HIS A 169 -13.82 8.41 14.39
CA HIS A 169 -14.80 8.10 15.43
C HIS A 169 -14.15 7.61 16.73
N LYS A 170 -12.82 7.72 16.85
CA LYS A 170 -12.03 7.27 18.00
C LYS A 170 -12.05 5.75 18.22
N ASN A 171 -12.35 4.97 17.18
CA ASN A 171 -12.28 3.51 17.23
C ASN A 171 -10.89 3.04 16.82
N ASN A 172 -10.29 2.19 17.64
CA ASN A 172 -9.11 1.44 17.24
C ASN A 172 -9.47 0.16 16.47
N PHE A 173 -8.45 -0.58 16.02
CA PHE A 173 -8.63 -1.86 15.32
C PHE A 173 -9.57 -2.83 16.06
N PHE A 174 -9.38 -3.02 17.36
CA PHE A 174 -10.18 -3.95 18.15
C PHE A 174 -11.65 -3.53 18.24
N MET A 175 -11.91 -2.23 18.44
CA MET A 175 -13.27 -1.69 18.48
C MET A 175 -13.98 -1.85 17.14
N GLN A 176 -13.27 -1.64 16.01
CA GLN A 176 -13.83 -1.88 14.68
C GLN A 176 -14.17 -3.36 14.45
N ALA A 177 -13.28 -4.27 14.87
CA ALA A 177 -13.50 -5.71 14.73
C ALA A 177 -14.74 -6.20 15.49
N ILE A 178 -14.97 -5.68 16.70
CA ILE A 178 -16.18 -6.00 17.48
C ILE A 178 -17.43 -5.48 16.76
N LYS A 179 -17.44 -4.19 16.38
CA LYS A 179 -18.59 -3.57 15.70
C LYS A 179 -19.02 -4.31 14.44
N LEU A 180 -18.06 -4.76 13.63
CA LEU A 180 -18.33 -5.49 12.38
C LEU A 180 -18.86 -6.91 12.62
N ASN A 181 -18.54 -7.54 13.75
CA ASN A 181 -19.09 -8.86 14.10
C ASN A 181 -20.51 -8.78 14.69
N ASP A 182 -20.88 -7.62 15.24
CA ASP A 182 -22.22 -7.36 15.80
C ASP A 182 -23.23 -6.83 14.74
N SER A 183 -22.79 -6.62 13.49
CA SER A 183 -23.58 -6.05 12.38
C SER A 183 -24.09 -7.12 11.41
#